data_AF-A0A3L9Y0D9-F1
#
_entry.id   AF-A0A3L9Y0D9-F1
#
_cell.length_a   1.000
_cell.length_b   1.000
_cell.length_c   1.000
_cell.angle_alpha   90.00
_cell.angle_beta   90.00
_cell.angle_gamma   90.00
#
_symmetry.space_group_name_H-M   'P 1'
#
loop_
_entity.id
_entity.type
_entity.pdbx_description
1 polymer ?
#
loop_
_entity_poly.entity_id
_entity_poly.type
_entity_poly.pdbx_seq_one_letter_code
_entity_poly.pdbx_strand_id
1 'polypeptide(L)'
;MLRKPPVIGTLFQPRDAEMLASVDDSSDPTTPSEKRVRAPLRNTHEVRTELCKVYREMRGGKLPVDHGSKYAHVLQVIARLFETTDLAERIEKLEAKQ
;
A
#
# COMPACT_ATOMS: atom_id res chain seq x y z
N MET A 1 -72.03 25.02 9.08
CA MET A 1 -70.94 24.88 10.07
C MET A 1 -69.61 24.79 9.34
N LEU A 2 -68.94 25.93 9.08
CA LEU A 2 -67.53 25.96 8.66
C LEU A 2 -66.83 26.95 9.59
N ARG A 3 -66.09 26.44 10.59
CA ARG A 3 -65.28 27.27 11.49
C ARG A 3 -63.86 27.36 10.91
N LYS A 4 -63.45 28.56 10.51
CA LYS A 4 -62.05 28.94 10.35
C LYS A 4 -61.48 29.35 11.71
N PRO A 5 -60.28 28.89 12.10
CA PRO A 5 -59.44 29.63 13.04
C PRO A 5 -57.97 29.68 12.53
N PRO A 6 -57.01 30.37 13.20
CA PRO A 6 -56.38 31.57 12.64
C PRO A 6 -54.87 31.43 12.35
N VAL A 7 -54.31 32.41 11.64
CA VAL A 7 -52.87 32.67 11.49
C VAL A 7 -52.28 33.19 12.82
N ILE A 8 -51.15 32.65 13.28
CA ILE A 8 -50.21 33.31 14.22
C ILE A 8 -48.84 32.61 14.18
N GLY A 9 -47.79 33.41 13.96
CA GLY A 9 -46.56 33.31 14.75
C GLY A 9 -45.45 32.40 14.24
N THR A 10 -44.65 32.91 13.30
CA THR A 10 -43.22 32.62 13.20
C THR A 10 -42.54 32.75 14.56
N LEU A 11 -41.91 31.67 15.04
CA LEU A 11 -40.94 31.72 16.13
C LEU A 11 -39.69 30.91 15.76
N PHE A 12 -38.95 31.44 14.78
CA PHE A 12 -37.54 31.16 14.62
C PHE A 12 -36.80 31.96 15.71
N GLN A 13 -36.25 31.30 16.72
CA GLN A 13 -35.37 31.95 17.69
C GLN A 13 -33.92 31.78 17.23
N PRO A 14 -33.19 32.86 16.93
CA PRO A 14 -31.73 32.86 16.89
C PRO A 14 -31.26 33.31 18.28
N ARG A 15 -30.55 32.45 19.01
CA ARG A 15 -29.83 32.87 20.20
C ARG A 15 -28.44 32.25 20.24
N ASP A 16 -27.50 33.19 20.28
CA ASP A 16 -26.19 33.10 20.92
C ASP A 16 -25.06 32.53 20.05
N ALA A 17 -24.61 33.43 19.16
CA ALA A 17 -23.20 33.56 18.82
C ALA A 17 -22.37 33.86 20.09
N GLU A 18 -21.10 33.45 20.03
CA GLU A 18 -20.00 33.62 21.02
C GLU A 18 -19.77 32.47 22.02
N MET A 19 -18.96 31.51 21.59
CA MET A 19 -18.00 30.80 22.45
C MET A 19 -16.79 30.40 21.59
N LEU A 20 -15.85 31.33 21.49
CA LEU A 20 -14.56 31.18 20.84
C LEU A 20 -13.56 30.49 21.76
N ALA A 21 -12.84 29.54 21.17
CA ALA A 21 -11.44 29.19 21.42
C ALA A 21 -11.06 28.57 22.77
N SER A 22 -10.97 27.23 22.77
CA SER A 22 -9.86 26.51 23.38
C SER A 22 -9.60 25.28 22.51
N VAL A 23 -8.84 25.49 21.42
CA VAL A 23 -8.24 24.39 20.67
C VAL A 23 -7.01 23.98 21.48
N ASP A 24 -7.19 22.99 22.34
CA ASP A 24 -6.08 22.38 23.07
C ASP A 24 -5.28 21.55 22.07
N ASP A 25 -4.16 22.12 21.65
CA ASP A 25 -3.07 21.50 20.90
C ASP A 25 -2.47 20.39 21.76
N SER A 26 -2.92 19.15 21.58
CA SER A 26 -2.26 17.99 22.18
C SER A 26 -2.50 16.72 21.38
N SER A 27 -1.38 16.11 20.99
CA SER A 27 -1.19 14.83 20.31
C SER A 27 -1.41 14.82 18.80
N ASP A 28 -0.37 15.24 18.08
CA ASP A 28 0.01 14.63 16.81
C ASP A 28 0.12 13.10 17.04
N PRO A 29 -0.74 12.24 16.48
CA PRO A 29 -0.41 10.83 16.42
C PRO A 29 0.71 10.73 15.38
N THR A 30 1.96 10.73 15.85
CA THR A 30 3.11 10.28 15.06
C THR A 30 2.77 8.86 14.59
N THR A 31 2.15 8.78 13.43
CA THR A 31 1.90 7.53 12.73
C THR A 31 3.29 7.00 12.45
N PRO A 32 3.64 5.78 12.89
CA PRO A 32 4.92 5.21 12.53
C PRO A 32 4.98 5.24 11.01
N SER A 33 5.88 6.06 10.45
CA SER A 33 6.19 6.03 9.03
C SER A 33 6.56 4.58 8.75
N GLU A 34 5.66 3.82 8.14
CA GLU A 34 5.93 2.46 7.71
C GLU A 34 7.17 2.58 6.84
N LYS A 35 8.32 2.17 7.40
CA LYS A 35 9.57 2.14 6.67
C LYS A 35 9.27 1.30 5.46
N ARG A 36 9.14 1.96 4.30
CA ARG A 36 8.92 1.29 3.02
C ARG A 36 10.01 0.24 2.92
N VAL A 37 9.64 -1.02 3.13
CA VAL A 37 10.57 -2.13 3.02
C VAL A 37 10.89 -2.19 1.55
N ARG A 38 11.98 -1.52 1.17
CA ARG A 38 12.52 -1.63 -0.18
C ARG A 38 12.88 -3.10 -0.31
N ALA A 39 12.23 -3.79 -1.24
CA ALA A 39 12.69 -5.07 -1.74
C ALA A 39 13.69 -4.75 -2.86
N PRO A 40 15.00 -4.60 -2.58
CA PRO A 40 15.96 -4.54 -3.67
C PRO A 40 15.87 -5.86 -4.43
N LEU A 41 15.67 -5.76 -5.74
CA LEU A 41 15.69 -6.89 -6.66
C LEU A 41 16.86 -6.64 -7.62
N ARG A 42 18.09 -6.73 -7.11
CA ARG A 42 19.31 -6.38 -7.87
C ARG A 42 19.99 -7.58 -8.50
N ASN A 43 19.71 -8.78 -7.99
CA ASN A 43 20.27 -10.04 -8.47
C ASN A 43 19.33 -11.21 -8.14
N THR A 44 19.65 -12.38 -8.69
CA THR A 44 18.85 -13.61 -8.51
C THR A 44 18.77 -14.07 -7.05
N HIS A 45 19.77 -13.79 -6.20
CA HIS A 45 19.75 -14.16 -4.78
C HIS A 45 18.75 -13.33 -3.97
N GLU A 46 18.66 -12.03 -4.26
CA GLU A 46 17.65 -11.16 -3.65
C GLU A 46 16.24 -11.57 -4.10
N VAL A 47 16.05 -11.85 -5.38
CA VAL A 47 14.78 -12.36 -5.92
C VAL A 47 14.38 -13.67 -5.23
N ARG A 48 15.32 -14.61 -5.04
CA ARG A 48 15.08 -15.85 -4.30
C ARG A 48 14.60 -15.57 -2.86
N THR A 49 15.21 -14.60 -2.20
CA THR A 49 14.85 -14.24 -0.82
C THR A 49 13.41 -13.72 -0.74
N GLU A 50 13.02 -12.85 -1.68
CA GLU A 50 11.64 -12.37 -1.77
C GLU A 50 10.65 -13.48 -2.13
N LEU A 51 11.02 -14.41 -3.02
CA LEU A 51 10.18 -15.56 -3.36
C LEU A 51 9.89 -16.43 -2.12
N CYS A 52 10.92 -16.67 -1.29
CA CYS A 52 10.77 -17.38 -0.02
C CYS A 52 9.87 -16.62 0.97
N LYS A 53 9.94 -15.28 1.02
CA LYS A 53 9.04 -14.47 1.86
C LYS A 53 7.59 -14.60 1.41
N VAL A 54 7.32 -14.45 0.12
CA VAL A 54 5.99 -14.61 -0.46
C VAL A 54 5.41 -15.99 -0.12
N TYR A 55 6.20 -17.06 -0.25
CA TYR A 55 5.79 -18.40 0.18
C TYR A 55 5.42 -18.48 1.67
N ARG A 56 6.26 -17.92 2.54
CA ARG A 56 6.02 -17.93 3.99
C ARG A 56 4.77 -17.15 4.37
N GLU A 57 4.50 -16.01 3.71
CA GLU A 57 3.30 -15.21 3.95
C GLU A 57 2.03 -15.89 3.47
N MET A 58 2.08 -16.54 2.31
CA MET A 58 0.97 -17.37 1.82
C MET A 58 0.69 -18.54 2.78
N ARG A 59 1.73 -19.27 3.18
CA ARG A 59 1.59 -20.41 4.09
C ARG A 59 1.09 -19.98 5.47
N GLY A 60 1.48 -18.80 5.93
CA GLY A 60 1.03 -18.21 7.19
C GLY A 60 -0.35 -17.55 7.11
N GLY A 61 -1.01 -17.56 5.95
CA GLY A 61 -2.33 -16.96 5.76
C GLY A 61 -2.36 -15.43 5.79
N LYS A 62 -1.19 -14.77 5.82
CA LYS A 62 -1.08 -13.29 5.80
C LYS A 62 -1.31 -12.73 4.40
N LEU A 63 -1.00 -13.51 3.38
CA LEU A 63 -1.16 -13.15 1.98
C LEU A 63 -2.09 -14.18 1.30
N PRO A 64 -3.17 -13.76 0.61
CA PRO A 64 -4.01 -14.68 -0.14
C PRO A 64 -3.21 -15.39 -1.24
N VAL A 65 -3.46 -16.69 -1.42
CA VAL A 65 -2.71 -17.55 -2.36
C VAL A 65 -2.80 -17.04 -3.80
N ASP A 66 -3.94 -16.49 -4.22
CA ASP A 66 -4.12 -15.91 -5.56
C ASP A 66 -3.17 -14.72 -5.80
N HIS A 67 -3.12 -13.76 -4.85
CA HIS A 67 -2.20 -12.62 -4.93
C HIS A 67 -0.74 -13.07 -4.85
N GLY A 68 -0.41 -13.97 -3.92
CA GLY A 68 0.95 -14.47 -3.76
C GLY A 68 1.45 -15.24 -4.99
N SER A 69 0.59 -15.98 -5.68
CA SER A 69 0.94 -16.66 -6.93
C SER A 69 1.29 -15.67 -8.04
N LYS A 70 0.55 -14.55 -8.14
CA LYS A 70 0.85 -13.47 -9.10
C LYS A 70 2.20 -12.81 -8.79
N TYR A 71 2.48 -12.52 -7.52
CA TYR A 71 3.79 -11.98 -7.13
C TYR A 71 4.93 -12.96 -7.40
N ALA A 72 4.75 -14.24 -7.08
CA ALA A 72 5.74 -15.27 -7.37
C ALA A 72 6.03 -15.38 -8.88
N HIS A 73 5.01 -15.24 -9.73
CA HIS A 73 5.18 -15.22 -11.18
C HIS A 73 6.05 -14.05 -11.64
N VAL A 74 5.74 -12.82 -11.19
CA VAL A 74 6.53 -11.63 -11.53
C VAL A 74 7.99 -11.77 -11.09
N LEU A 75 8.21 -12.26 -9.87
CA LEU A 75 9.57 -12.52 -9.36
C LEU A 75 10.32 -13.54 -10.22
N GLN A 76 9.65 -14.59 -10.71
CA GLN A 76 10.26 -15.56 -11.62
C GLN A 76 10.60 -14.97 -12.98
N VAL A 77 9.79 -14.05 -13.51
CA VAL A 77 10.14 -13.32 -14.75
C VAL A 77 11.42 -12.52 -14.53
N ILE A 78 11.52 -11.80 -13.41
CA ILE A 78 12.71 -11.01 -13.06
C ILE A 78 13.95 -11.90 -12.91
N ALA A 79 13.83 -13.05 -12.23
CA ALA A 79 14.93 -14.01 -12.11
C ALA A 79 15.44 -14.47 -13.48
N ARG A 80 14.54 -14.81 -14.41
CA ARG A 80 14.91 -15.21 -15.77
C ARG A 80 15.61 -14.09 -16.54
N LEU A 81 15.24 -12.83 -16.33
CA LEU A 81 15.93 -11.70 -16.96
C LEU A 81 17.39 -11.61 -16.49
N PHE A 82 17.64 -11.71 -15.18
CA PHE A 82 19.01 -11.75 -14.65
C PHE A 82 19.81 -12.95 -15.18
N GLU A 83 19.22 -14.14 -15.17
CA GLU A 83 19.88 -15.34 -15.72
C GLU A 83 20.22 -15.16 -17.20
N THR A 84 19.31 -14.55 -17.98
CA THR A 84 19.54 -14.30 -19.40
C THR A 84 20.69 -13.32 -19.63
N THR A 85 20.74 -12.23 -18.87
CA THR A 85 21.82 -11.24 -18.98
C THR A 85 23.16 -11.83 -18.55
N ASP A 86 23.20 -12.55 -17.43
CA ASP A 86 24.42 -13.17 -16.91
C ASP A 86 24.98 -14.22 -17.88
N LEU A 87 24.10 -15.00 -18.51
CA LEU A 87 24.50 -15.98 -19.52
C LEU A 87 25.01 -15.31 -20.79
N ALA A 88 24.35 -14.25 -21.26
CA ALA A 88 24.79 -13.50 -22.44
C ALA A 88 26.20 -12.90 -22.23
N GLU A 89 26.46 -12.28 -21.08
CA GLU A 89 27.79 -11.74 -20.74
C GLU A 89 28.86 -12.84 -20.68
N ARG A 90 28.51 -14.03 -20.16
CA ARG A 90 29.43 -15.16 -20.08
C ARG A 90 29.75 -15.73 -21.46
N ILE A 91 28.76 -15.79 -22.35
CA ILE A 91 28.94 -16.23 -23.74
C ILE A 91 29.85 -15.26 -24.47
N GLU A 92 29.60 -13.95 -24.39
CA GLU A 92 30.43 -12.92 -25.03
C GLU A 92 31.90 -13.01 -24.59
N LYS A 93 32.14 -13.22 -23.28
CA LYS A 93 33.51 -13.42 -22.73
C LYS A 93 34.19 -14.69 -23.22
N LEU A 94 33.45 -15.73 -23.59
CA LEU A 94 34.00 -16.97 -24.15
C LEU A 94 34.27 -16.82 -25.64
N GLU A 95 33.36 -16.19 -26.37
CA GLU A 95 33.50 -15.91 -27.80
C GLU A 95 34.67 -14.95 -28.07
N ALA A 96 34.88 -13.94 -27.21
CA ALA A 96 36.02 -13.02 -27.34
C ALA A 96 37.41 -13.65 -27.10
N LYS A 97 37.47 -14.89 -26.61
CA LYS A 97 38.74 -15.63 -26.38
C LYS A 97 39.10 -16.60 -27.50
N GLN A 98 38.20 -16.82 -28.46
CA GLN A 98 38.41 -17.71 -29.61
C GLN A 98 38.88 -16.91 -30.82
#